data_AF-A0A7I8BR24-F1
#
_entry.id   AF-A0A7I8BR24-F1
#
_cell.length_a   1.000
_cell.length_b   1.000
_cell.length_c   1.000
_cell.angle_alpha   90.00
_cell.angle_beta   90.00
_cell.angle_gamma   90.00
#
_symmetry.space_group_name_H-M   'P 1'
#
loop_
_entity.id
_entity.type
_entity.pdbx_description
1 polymer ?
#
loop_
_entity_poly.entity_id
_entity_poly.type
_entity_poly.pdbx_seq_one_letter_code
_entity_poly.pdbx_strand_id
1 'polypeptide(L)'
;MKANTPPYRTRSPRIQAVRIGAAIAAILVLTGGTVELAVAAAPPSTLRFGLPGGGSILYGKATNPQAPLSQRAWQEAIFYFPNGTTFSVLPKAGESISPGAVMEPPNDSNISPSGQYVVIGRIESGSVSSKPGQAESNASREYCSAIEIRTGCITADQTGEICGAGWQTGQSAQWGTDDQTNLMLKDDRPSASRLMRFIGAGQPPRSLTSNDSGADNLLRCDPPSAANRGVYQGIAAALHAAGAQNDARLIDDALAKAGIGTTGKSVSSTEATGHLVATISVQRATLYNAPDDASAGRAYLVKNDRVSVLKQSPSGWAYVDYGNASGKHLLRWIKSDQLTIEP
;
A
#
# COMPACT_ATOMS: atom_id res chain seq x y z
N MET A 1 -74.11 4.69 39.54
CA MET A 1 -75.27 3.86 39.16
C MET A 1 -75.19 3.57 37.67
N LYS A 2 -75.34 2.28 37.31
CA LYS A 2 -75.48 1.67 35.97
C LYS A 2 -74.26 1.75 35.02
N ALA A 3 -73.97 0.78 34.16
CA ALA A 3 -74.17 -0.68 34.07
C ALA A 3 -73.55 -1.09 32.72
N ASN A 4 -72.97 -2.28 32.68
CA ASN A 4 -72.27 -2.91 31.54
C ASN A 4 -73.03 -2.95 30.21
N THR A 5 -72.29 -2.98 29.10
CA THR A 5 -72.73 -3.47 27.78
C THR A 5 -71.57 -4.27 27.11
N PRO A 6 -71.85 -5.34 26.34
CA PRO A 6 -70.94 -6.48 26.11
C PRO A 6 -70.14 -6.43 24.79
N PRO A 7 -69.20 -7.38 24.54
CA PRO A 7 -68.18 -7.27 23.49
C PRO A 7 -68.66 -7.70 22.09
N TYR A 8 -68.12 -7.03 21.07
CA TYR A 8 -68.39 -7.27 19.66
C TYR A 8 -67.52 -8.40 19.10
N ARG A 9 -68.17 -9.37 18.46
CA ARG A 9 -67.62 -10.59 17.85
C ARG A 9 -67.14 -10.27 16.43
N THR A 10 -65.86 -10.47 16.13
CA THR A 10 -65.32 -10.42 14.77
C THR A 10 -65.65 -11.71 14.02
N ARG A 11 -66.34 -11.56 12.88
CA ARG A 11 -66.75 -12.64 11.97
C ARG A 11 -65.75 -12.70 10.82
N SER A 12 -65.15 -13.87 10.63
CA SER A 12 -64.23 -14.21 9.54
C SER A 12 -64.96 -14.32 8.19
N PRO A 13 -64.46 -13.75 7.09
CA PRO A 13 -64.92 -14.11 5.75
C PRO A 13 -64.03 -15.18 5.11
N ARG A 14 -64.72 -16.24 4.66
CA ARG A 14 -64.27 -17.29 3.74
C ARG A 14 -63.68 -16.67 2.46
N ILE A 15 -62.47 -17.09 2.08
CA ILE A 15 -61.97 -16.93 0.71
C ILE A 15 -62.20 -18.26 -0.03
N GLN A 16 -62.92 -18.17 -1.14
CA GLN A 16 -63.27 -19.26 -2.03
C GLN A 16 -62.02 -19.77 -2.77
N ALA A 17 -61.84 -21.08 -2.78
CA ALA A 17 -60.89 -21.77 -3.64
C ALA A 17 -61.46 -21.84 -5.06
N VAL A 18 -60.81 -21.19 -6.02
CA VAL A 18 -61.02 -21.40 -7.45
C VAL A 18 -59.81 -22.19 -7.96
N ARG A 19 -59.99 -23.50 -8.14
CA ARG A 19 -59.05 -24.35 -8.88
C ARG A 19 -59.37 -24.23 -10.36
N ILE A 20 -58.57 -23.47 -11.09
CA ILE A 20 -58.54 -23.54 -12.57
C ILE A 20 -57.46 -24.54 -12.92
N GLY A 21 -57.89 -25.71 -13.41
CA GLY A 21 -57.02 -26.67 -14.08
C GLY A 21 -56.72 -26.16 -15.48
N ALA A 22 -55.44 -25.96 -15.79
CA ALA A 22 -54.97 -25.77 -17.16
C ALA A 22 -54.33 -27.08 -17.62
N ALA A 23 -54.97 -27.72 -18.60
CA ALA A 23 -54.41 -28.85 -19.34
C ALA A 23 -53.28 -28.33 -20.24
N ILE A 24 -52.05 -28.82 -20.03
CA ILE A 24 -50.93 -28.57 -20.93
C ILE A 24 -50.96 -29.66 -22.00
N ALA A 25 -51.37 -29.30 -23.20
CA ALA A 25 -51.22 -30.13 -24.39
C ALA A 25 -49.75 -30.11 -24.82
N ALA A 26 -49.06 -31.26 -24.70
CA ALA A 26 -47.73 -31.45 -25.25
C ALA A 26 -47.86 -31.66 -26.77
N ILE A 27 -47.46 -30.66 -27.56
CA ILE A 27 -47.24 -30.82 -29.00
C ILE A 27 -45.75 -31.12 -29.19
N LEU A 28 -45.44 -32.39 -29.45
CA LEU A 28 -44.14 -32.83 -29.94
C LEU A 28 -44.03 -32.44 -31.43
N VAL A 29 -43.37 -31.32 -31.72
CA VAL A 29 -42.83 -31.03 -33.06
C VAL A 29 -41.33 -31.36 -33.04
N LEU A 30 -41.01 -32.55 -33.55
CA LEU A 30 -39.66 -32.91 -33.97
C LEU A 30 -39.30 -32.10 -35.21
N THR A 31 -38.58 -30.99 -35.01
CA THR A 31 -37.75 -30.41 -36.07
C THR A 31 -36.33 -30.26 -35.51
N GLY A 32 -35.41 -30.97 -36.15
CA GLY A 32 -33.99 -30.96 -35.81
C GLY A 32 -33.41 -29.57 -36.06
N GLY A 33 -33.21 -28.84 -34.98
CA GLY A 33 -32.34 -27.67 -34.92
C GLY A 33 -31.72 -27.71 -33.54
N THR A 34 -30.39 -27.89 -33.47
CA THR A 34 -29.64 -27.69 -32.24
C THR A 34 -29.77 -26.21 -31.87
N VAL A 35 -30.78 -25.88 -31.07
CA VAL A 35 -30.78 -24.63 -30.32
C VAL A 35 -29.68 -24.81 -29.29
N GLU A 36 -28.50 -24.33 -29.63
CA GLU A 36 -27.42 -24.12 -28.68
C GLU A 36 -27.96 -23.08 -27.69
N LEU A 37 -28.54 -23.58 -26.59
CA LEU A 37 -28.83 -22.78 -25.42
C LEU A 37 -27.49 -22.18 -25.03
N ALA A 38 -27.29 -20.90 -25.35
CA ALA A 38 -26.21 -20.11 -24.84
C ALA A 38 -26.36 -20.11 -23.31
N VAL A 39 -25.69 -21.07 -22.67
CA VAL A 39 -25.45 -21.03 -21.24
C VAL A 39 -24.70 -19.73 -21.03
N ALA A 40 -25.39 -18.73 -20.48
CA ALA A 40 -24.76 -17.47 -20.11
C ALA A 40 -23.52 -17.82 -19.28
N ALA A 41 -22.34 -17.52 -19.83
CA ALA A 41 -21.09 -17.76 -19.14
C ALA A 41 -21.20 -17.09 -17.77
N ALA A 42 -20.90 -17.85 -16.70
CA ALA A 42 -20.95 -17.30 -15.36
C ALA A 42 -20.13 -16.00 -15.34
N PRO A 43 -20.65 -14.91 -14.74
CA PRO A 43 -19.93 -13.64 -14.72
C PRO A 43 -18.53 -13.88 -14.14
N PRO A 44 -17.48 -13.26 -14.71
CA PRO A 44 -16.12 -13.51 -14.26
C PRO A 44 -16.02 -13.20 -12.77
N SER A 45 -15.56 -14.16 -11.97
CA SER A 45 -15.43 -14.02 -10.50
C SER A 45 -14.18 -13.24 -10.10
N THR A 46 -13.47 -12.67 -11.08
CA THR A 46 -12.23 -11.91 -10.92
C THR A 46 -12.21 -10.69 -11.84
N LEU A 47 -11.43 -9.68 -11.47
CA LEU A 47 -11.16 -8.49 -12.27
C LEU A 47 -9.65 -8.26 -12.29
N ARG A 48 -9.06 -8.17 -13.49
CA ARG A 48 -7.64 -7.80 -13.64
C ARG A 48 -7.55 -6.34 -14.08
N PHE A 49 -6.96 -5.51 -13.24
CA PHE A 49 -6.69 -4.11 -13.51
C PHE A 49 -5.24 -3.92 -13.96
N GLY A 50 -5.04 -3.41 -15.17
CA GLY A 50 -3.70 -3.19 -15.74
C GLY A 50 -3.04 -1.95 -15.15
N LEU A 51 -1.73 -2.01 -14.92
CA LEU A 51 -0.92 -0.89 -14.46
C LEU A 51 0.18 -0.55 -15.49
N PRO A 52 0.61 0.72 -15.56
CA PRO A 52 1.80 1.13 -16.30
C PRO A 52 3.00 0.20 -16.05
N GLY A 53 3.78 -0.05 -17.10
CA GLY A 53 4.96 -0.91 -17.03
C GLY A 53 4.65 -2.41 -17.02
N GLY A 54 3.41 -2.82 -17.27
CA GLY A 54 3.01 -4.24 -17.40
C GLY A 54 2.65 -4.93 -16.09
N GLY A 55 2.56 -4.18 -14.98
CA GLY A 55 2.01 -4.67 -13.73
C GLY A 55 0.49 -4.84 -13.79
N SER A 56 -0.10 -5.52 -12.81
CA SER A 56 -1.55 -5.56 -12.67
C SER A 56 -1.99 -5.87 -11.25
N ILE A 57 -3.24 -5.54 -10.90
CA ILE A 57 -3.87 -5.99 -9.66
C ILE A 57 -5.01 -6.94 -10.04
N LEU A 58 -4.99 -8.15 -9.48
CA LEU A 58 -6.06 -9.13 -9.64
C LEU A 58 -6.97 -9.07 -8.42
N TYR A 59 -8.20 -8.65 -8.65
CA TYR A 59 -9.27 -8.68 -7.66
C TYR A 59 -10.02 -9.99 -7.75
N GLY A 60 -10.32 -10.58 -6.60
CA GLY A 60 -10.98 -11.87 -6.47
C GLY A 60 -12.04 -11.87 -5.38
N LYS A 61 -12.86 -12.93 -5.35
CA LYS A 61 -13.88 -13.15 -4.31
C LYS A 61 -14.82 -11.95 -4.16
N ALA A 62 -15.49 -11.60 -5.26
CA ALA A 62 -16.51 -10.56 -5.23
C ALA A 62 -17.63 -10.92 -4.24
N THR A 63 -18.04 -9.98 -3.39
CA THR A 63 -19.15 -10.16 -2.43
C THR A 63 -20.48 -10.37 -3.13
N ASN A 64 -20.67 -9.75 -4.29
CA ASN A 64 -21.79 -9.98 -5.20
C ASN A 64 -21.28 -10.18 -6.64
N PRO A 65 -20.96 -11.42 -7.04
CA PRO A 65 -20.45 -11.72 -8.39
C PRO A 65 -21.44 -11.40 -9.52
N GLN A 66 -22.73 -11.19 -9.21
CA GLN A 66 -23.76 -10.87 -10.20
C GLN A 66 -23.89 -9.36 -10.45
N ALA A 67 -23.33 -8.52 -9.57
CA ALA A 67 -23.35 -7.07 -9.77
C ALA A 67 -22.51 -6.65 -10.99
N PRO A 68 -22.77 -5.48 -11.61
CA PRO A 68 -21.87 -4.85 -12.56
C PRO A 68 -20.46 -4.70 -11.95
N LEU A 69 -19.40 -4.86 -12.75
CA LEU A 69 -18.00 -4.84 -12.26
C LEU A 69 -17.66 -3.60 -11.43
N SER A 70 -18.17 -2.42 -11.82
CA SER A 70 -17.98 -1.15 -11.11
C SER A 70 -18.69 -1.06 -9.76
N GLN A 71 -19.60 -2.00 -9.46
CA GLN A 71 -20.37 -2.06 -8.21
C GLN A 71 -19.95 -3.25 -7.33
N ARG A 72 -18.94 -4.03 -7.74
CA ARG A 72 -18.46 -5.17 -6.96
C ARG A 72 -17.46 -4.71 -5.92
N ALA A 73 -17.63 -5.20 -4.70
CA ALA A 73 -16.61 -5.15 -3.68
C ALA A 73 -15.87 -6.50 -3.62
N TRP A 74 -14.56 -6.46 -3.40
CA TRP A 74 -13.68 -7.63 -3.56
C TRP A 74 -13.00 -7.98 -2.24
N GLN A 75 -13.06 -9.25 -1.84
CA GLN A 75 -12.42 -9.70 -0.59
C GLN A 75 -10.93 -10.01 -0.77
N GLU A 76 -10.42 -9.94 -1.99
CA GLU A 76 -9.04 -10.27 -2.34
C GLU A 76 -8.50 -9.31 -3.39
N ALA A 77 -7.27 -8.84 -3.19
CA ALA A 77 -6.51 -8.07 -4.17
C ALA A 77 -5.05 -8.50 -4.14
N ILE A 78 -4.54 -8.99 -5.27
CA ILE A 78 -3.17 -9.47 -5.42
C ILE A 78 -2.47 -8.62 -6.47
N PHE A 79 -1.37 -7.99 -6.10
CA PHE A 79 -0.52 -7.24 -7.02
C PHE A 79 0.40 -8.20 -7.78
N TYR A 80 0.52 -8.01 -9.08
CA TYR A 80 1.38 -8.76 -9.99
C TYR A 80 2.39 -7.82 -10.64
N PHE A 81 3.66 -8.14 -10.47
CA PHE A 81 4.75 -7.48 -11.19
C PHE A 81 4.94 -8.11 -12.58
N PRO A 82 5.54 -7.38 -13.54
CA PRO A 82 5.84 -7.90 -14.88
C PRO A 82 6.76 -9.13 -14.87
N ASN A 83 7.61 -9.27 -13.84
CA ASN A 83 8.51 -10.41 -13.66
C ASN A 83 7.81 -11.66 -13.07
N GLY A 84 6.48 -11.61 -12.87
CA GLY A 84 5.69 -12.70 -12.30
C GLY A 84 5.69 -12.78 -10.77
N THR A 85 6.47 -11.95 -10.08
CA THR A 85 6.39 -11.87 -8.60
C THR A 85 5.08 -11.20 -8.18
N THR A 86 4.61 -11.54 -6.98
CA THR A 86 3.31 -11.05 -6.48
C THR A 86 3.38 -10.70 -5.00
N PHE A 87 2.42 -9.89 -4.55
CA PHE A 87 2.12 -9.74 -3.12
C PHE A 87 0.63 -9.53 -2.91
N SER A 88 0.14 -9.93 -1.74
CA SER A 88 -1.25 -9.72 -1.35
C SER A 88 -1.42 -8.31 -0.79
N VAL A 89 -2.27 -7.52 -1.44
CA VAL A 89 -2.70 -6.20 -0.95
C VAL A 89 -3.80 -6.38 0.09
N LEU A 90 -4.73 -7.30 -0.16
CA LEU A 90 -5.75 -7.73 0.78
C LEU A 90 -6.01 -9.25 0.62
N PRO A 91 -5.98 -10.05 1.72
CA PRO A 91 -5.54 -9.67 3.07
C PRO A 91 -4.04 -9.32 3.09
N LYS A 92 -3.57 -8.59 4.11
CA LYS A 92 -2.13 -8.31 4.23
C LYS A 92 -1.34 -9.60 4.48
N ALA A 93 -0.04 -9.58 4.24
CA ALA A 93 0.81 -10.75 4.44
C ALA A 93 0.69 -11.27 5.89
N GLY A 94 0.39 -12.57 6.03
CA GLY A 94 0.23 -13.20 7.35
C GLY A 94 -1.13 -12.99 8.02
N GLU A 95 -2.06 -12.25 7.38
CA GLU A 95 -3.44 -12.11 7.83
C GLU A 95 -4.37 -13.11 7.13
N SER A 96 -5.34 -13.64 7.88
CA SER A 96 -6.47 -14.34 7.31
C SER A 96 -7.46 -13.35 6.69
N ILE A 97 -8.25 -13.80 5.72
CA ILE A 97 -9.36 -13.01 5.17
C ILE A 97 -10.28 -12.58 6.32
N SER A 98 -10.29 -11.29 6.61
CA SER A 98 -11.14 -10.73 7.66
C SER A 98 -12.53 -10.47 7.07
N PRO A 99 -13.63 -10.98 7.66
CA PRO A 99 -14.97 -10.96 7.06
C PRO A 99 -15.59 -9.57 6.87
N GLY A 100 -14.87 -8.49 7.21
CA GLY A 100 -15.32 -7.11 7.04
C GLY A 100 -14.45 -6.24 6.14
N ALA A 101 -13.34 -6.75 5.58
CA ALA A 101 -12.47 -5.99 4.70
C ALA A 101 -12.80 -6.26 3.22
N VAL A 102 -13.08 -5.21 2.46
CA VAL A 102 -13.35 -5.28 1.02
C VAL A 102 -12.63 -4.17 0.26
N MET A 103 -12.21 -4.45 -0.96
CA MET A 103 -11.61 -3.48 -1.88
C MET A 103 -12.67 -2.98 -2.85
N GLU A 104 -12.59 -1.70 -3.17
CA GLU A 104 -13.35 -1.10 -4.26
C GLU A 104 -12.72 -1.45 -5.62
N PRO A 105 -13.53 -1.49 -6.70
CA PRO A 105 -12.99 -1.75 -8.03
C PRO A 105 -12.17 -0.53 -8.47
N PRO A 106 -10.94 -0.73 -8.96
CA PRO A 106 -10.12 0.36 -9.42
C PRO A 106 -10.64 0.89 -10.77
N ASN A 107 -10.29 2.13 -11.05
CA ASN A 107 -10.54 2.81 -12.32
C ASN A 107 -9.25 3.49 -12.80
N ASP A 108 -9.17 3.82 -14.09
CA ASP A 108 -7.97 4.43 -14.66
C ASP A 108 -7.64 5.80 -14.03
N SER A 109 -8.65 6.53 -13.52
CA SER A 109 -8.42 7.78 -12.78
C SER A 109 -7.80 7.57 -11.40
N ASN A 110 -7.69 6.33 -10.92
CA ASN A 110 -6.89 6.00 -9.74
C ASN A 110 -5.39 5.97 -10.02
N ILE A 111 -4.97 5.98 -11.28
CA ILE A 111 -3.55 6.00 -11.67
C ILE A 111 -3.10 7.45 -11.78
N SER A 112 -1.98 7.79 -11.13
CA SER A 112 -1.41 9.13 -11.19
C SER A 112 -1.08 9.55 -12.62
N PRO A 113 -1.13 10.86 -12.97
CA PRO A 113 -0.73 11.33 -14.29
C PRO A 113 0.69 10.94 -14.71
N SER A 114 1.61 10.75 -13.75
CA SER A 114 2.96 10.23 -13.98
C SER A 114 3.02 8.73 -14.27
N GLY A 115 1.96 7.98 -14.00
CA GLY A 115 1.94 6.52 -14.04
C GLY A 115 2.79 5.85 -12.95
N GLN A 116 3.28 6.60 -11.96
CA GLN A 116 4.14 6.07 -10.90
C GLN A 116 3.35 5.48 -9.73
N TYR A 117 2.13 5.96 -9.50
CA TYR A 117 1.29 5.58 -8.37
C TYR A 117 -0.10 5.14 -8.80
N VAL A 118 -0.70 4.26 -8.00
CA VAL A 118 -2.13 3.92 -8.02
C VAL A 118 -2.70 4.07 -6.62
N VAL A 119 -3.90 4.66 -6.50
CA VAL A 119 -4.62 4.76 -5.23
C VAL A 119 -5.78 3.77 -5.22
N ILE A 120 -5.86 2.92 -4.21
CA ILE A 120 -6.90 1.91 -4.10
C ILE A 120 -7.71 2.10 -2.83
N GLY A 121 -9.04 2.08 -2.98
CA GLY A 121 -10.00 2.18 -1.89
C GLY A 121 -10.23 0.82 -1.22
N ARG A 122 -10.33 0.82 0.10
CA ARG A 122 -10.63 -0.33 0.95
C ARG A 122 -11.59 0.10 2.05
N ILE A 123 -12.57 -0.74 2.33
CA ILE A 123 -13.50 -0.56 3.44
C ILE A 123 -13.28 -1.68 4.43
N GLU A 124 -13.03 -1.36 5.69
CA GLU A 124 -12.96 -2.30 6.80
C GLU A 124 -14.16 -2.10 7.73
N SER A 125 -14.93 -3.17 7.96
CA SER A 125 -16.11 -3.15 8.82
C SER A 125 -15.95 -4.11 9.99
N GLY A 126 -16.43 -3.73 11.17
CA GLY A 126 -16.37 -4.55 12.37
C GLY A 126 -17.21 -4.01 13.52
N SER A 127 -17.35 -4.80 14.57
CA SER A 127 -18.00 -4.38 15.80
C SER A 127 -17.05 -3.51 16.64
N VAL A 128 -17.53 -2.36 17.09
CA VAL A 128 -16.85 -1.55 18.12
C VAL A 128 -17.71 -1.49 19.38
N SER A 129 -17.10 -1.73 20.53
CA SER A 129 -17.73 -1.48 21.84
C SER A 129 -17.24 -0.14 22.37
N SER A 130 -18.19 0.76 22.66
CA SER A 130 -17.85 2.09 23.19
C SER A 130 -17.43 2.01 24.66
N LYS A 131 -17.92 1.01 25.41
CA LYS A 131 -17.61 0.73 26.83
C LYS A 131 -17.82 -0.76 27.15
N PRO A 132 -17.15 -1.29 28.19
CA PRO A 132 -17.47 -2.63 28.72
C PRO A 132 -18.95 -2.75 29.10
N GLY A 133 -19.64 -3.77 28.59
CA GLY A 133 -21.05 -4.05 28.90
C GLY A 133 -22.08 -3.31 28.03
N GLN A 134 -21.64 -2.51 27.06
CA GLN A 134 -22.54 -1.84 26.10
C GLN A 134 -22.65 -2.66 24.81
N ALA A 135 -23.81 -2.60 24.15
CA ALA A 135 -24.02 -3.31 22.89
C ALA A 135 -22.99 -2.88 21.84
N GLU A 136 -22.41 -3.86 21.16
CA GLU A 136 -21.52 -3.62 20.03
C GLU A 136 -22.27 -2.91 18.91
N SER A 137 -21.66 -1.88 18.35
CA SER A 137 -22.15 -1.22 17.15
C SER A 137 -21.27 -1.59 15.96
N ASN A 138 -21.88 -1.93 14.83
CA ASN A 138 -21.16 -2.08 13.57
C ASN A 138 -20.61 -0.72 13.16
N ALA A 139 -19.29 -0.62 13.00
CA ALA A 139 -18.60 0.53 12.44
C ALA A 139 -17.90 0.10 11.15
N SER A 140 -17.82 1.03 10.21
CA SER A 140 -17.10 0.86 8.96
C SER A 140 -16.16 2.02 8.77
N ARG A 141 -14.96 1.75 8.27
CA ARG A 141 -13.93 2.75 8.00
C ARG A 141 -13.36 2.55 6.61
N GLU A 142 -13.34 3.63 5.85
CA GLU A 142 -12.70 3.69 4.55
C GLU A 142 -11.21 4.01 4.72
N TYR A 143 -10.41 3.32 3.93
CA TYR A 143 -8.98 3.51 3.77
C TYR A 143 -8.64 3.67 2.29
N CYS A 144 -7.61 4.47 2.00
CA CYS A 144 -7.06 4.62 0.67
C CYS A 144 -5.55 4.43 0.73
N SER A 145 -5.06 3.43 0.00
CA SER A 145 -3.66 3.07 -0.03
C SER A 145 -3.01 3.59 -1.32
N ALA A 146 -1.95 4.39 -1.20
CA ALA A 146 -1.19 4.88 -2.33
C ALA A 146 0.01 3.98 -2.61
N ILE A 147 -0.02 3.25 -3.72
CA ILE A 147 0.98 2.25 -4.09
C ILE A 147 1.88 2.78 -5.19
N GLU A 148 3.20 2.77 -4.95
CA GLU A 148 4.19 2.98 -6.00
C GLU A 148 4.22 1.73 -6.91
N ILE A 149 3.79 1.89 -8.16
CA ILE A 149 3.57 0.78 -9.11
C ILE A 149 4.85 -0.03 -9.36
N ARG A 150 6.01 0.64 -9.41
CA ARG A 150 7.30 -0.01 -9.72
C ARG A 150 7.74 -0.99 -8.63
N THR A 151 7.46 -0.67 -7.38
CA THR A 151 8.02 -1.40 -6.21
C THR A 151 6.95 -2.14 -5.42
N GLY A 152 5.67 -1.79 -5.61
CA GLY A 152 4.58 -2.25 -4.76
C GLY A 152 4.62 -1.65 -3.35
N CYS A 153 5.44 -0.64 -3.10
CA CYS A 153 5.48 0.06 -1.82
C CYS A 153 4.18 0.84 -1.61
N ILE A 154 3.45 0.51 -0.54
CA ILE A 154 2.36 1.34 -0.03
C ILE A 154 3.02 2.52 0.70
N THR A 155 3.05 3.66 0.02
CA THR A 155 3.70 4.89 0.48
C THR A 155 2.84 5.72 1.44
N ALA A 156 1.53 5.47 1.43
CA ALA A 156 0.56 6.05 2.36
C ALA A 156 -0.66 5.11 2.46
N ASP A 157 -1.26 5.01 3.64
CA ASP A 157 -2.51 4.29 3.90
C ASP A 157 -3.39 5.20 4.76
N GLN A 158 -4.19 6.05 4.09
CA GLN A 158 -4.96 7.11 4.73
C GLN A 158 -6.42 6.72 4.92
N THR A 159 -7.19 7.56 5.59
CA THR A 159 -8.60 7.34 5.91
C THR A 159 -9.34 8.68 5.98
N GLY A 160 -10.66 8.66 5.79
CA GLY A 160 -11.51 9.85 5.86
C GLY A 160 -11.57 10.62 4.53
N GLU A 161 -11.83 11.92 4.61
CA GLU A 161 -12.16 12.76 3.44
C GLU A 161 -11.12 12.74 2.32
N ILE A 162 -9.85 12.52 2.65
CA ILE A 162 -8.76 12.45 1.68
C ILE A 162 -8.92 11.29 0.69
N CYS A 163 -9.64 10.23 1.05
CA CYS A 163 -9.87 9.09 0.15
C CYS A 163 -10.85 9.42 -0.99
N GLY A 164 -11.77 10.36 -0.77
CA GLY A 164 -12.68 10.87 -1.80
C GLY A 164 -12.09 11.99 -2.67
N ALA A 165 -10.81 12.34 -2.48
CA ALA A 165 -10.14 13.33 -3.32
C ALA A 165 -9.75 12.73 -4.69
N GLY A 166 -8.83 13.40 -5.39
CA GLY A 166 -8.31 12.91 -6.66
C GLY A 166 -6.89 13.41 -6.93
N TRP A 167 -6.39 13.06 -8.11
CA TRP A 167 -5.14 13.63 -8.61
C TRP A 167 -5.31 15.10 -8.92
N GLN A 168 -4.42 15.94 -8.40
CA GLN A 168 -4.44 17.36 -8.66
C GLN A 168 -4.12 17.66 -10.12
N THR A 169 -4.88 18.60 -10.69
CA THR A 169 -4.67 19.04 -12.08
C THR A 169 -3.31 19.71 -12.21
N GLY A 170 -2.53 19.31 -13.23
CA GLY A 170 -1.20 19.85 -13.49
C GLY A 170 -0.09 19.29 -12.59
N GLN A 171 -0.40 18.41 -11.65
CA GLN A 171 0.57 17.72 -10.81
C GLN A 171 0.78 16.29 -11.29
N SER A 172 2.02 15.81 -11.27
CA SER A 172 2.37 14.48 -11.79
C SER A 172 2.01 13.34 -10.82
N ALA A 173 2.07 13.61 -9.51
CA ALA A 173 1.88 12.62 -8.44
C ALA A 173 1.47 13.31 -7.13
N GLN A 174 0.38 14.09 -7.14
CA GLN A 174 -0.19 14.68 -5.93
C GLN A 174 -1.67 14.32 -5.82
N TRP A 175 -2.00 13.61 -4.74
CA TRP A 175 -3.37 13.22 -4.38
C TRP A 175 -3.88 14.09 -3.24
N GLY A 176 -5.03 14.71 -3.43
CA GLY A 176 -5.66 15.57 -2.44
C GLY A 176 -6.25 16.84 -3.04
N THR A 177 -6.59 17.78 -2.17
CA THR A 177 -7.08 19.11 -2.55
C THR A 177 -5.94 20.14 -2.49
N ASP A 178 -6.15 21.29 -3.11
CA ASP A 178 -5.18 22.39 -3.25
C ASP A 178 -4.68 22.95 -1.89
N ASP A 179 -5.34 22.57 -0.80
CA ASP A 179 -4.97 22.90 0.56
C ASP A 179 -3.76 22.07 1.01
N GLN A 180 -2.67 22.74 1.37
CA GLN A 180 -1.42 22.11 1.81
C GLN A 180 -1.58 21.15 2.99
N THR A 181 -2.71 21.12 3.70
CA THR A 181 -2.97 20.23 4.82
C THR A 181 -3.40 18.82 4.42
N ASN A 182 -3.94 18.63 3.21
CA ASN A 182 -4.62 17.40 2.81
C ASN A 182 -3.94 16.73 1.60
N LEU A 183 -2.64 16.44 1.69
CA LEU A 183 -1.89 15.73 0.65
C LEU A 183 -1.47 14.34 1.14
N MET A 184 -1.85 13.29 0.38
CA MET A 184 -1.56 11.90 0.75
C MET A 184 -0.14 11.44 0.40
N LEU A 185 0.48 12.01 -0.62
CA LEU A 185 1.81 11.59 -1.13
C LEU A 185 2.99 12.44 -0.58
N LYS A 186 2.84 13.08 0.57
CA LYS A 186 3.96 13.75 1.25
C LYS A 186 4.87 12.72 1.90
N ASP A 187 6.19 12.97 1.91
CA ASP A 187 7.33 12.33 2.62
C ASP A 187 7.07 11.26 3.72
N ASP A 188 6.17 10.29 3.49
CA ASP A 188 5.74 9.28 4.45
C ASP A 188 6.10 7.86 4.02
N ARG A 189 6.93 7.73 2.98
CA ARG A 189 7.47 6.44 2.55
C ARG A 189 8.05 5.69 3.77
N PRO A 190 7.54 4.48 4.09
CA PRO A 190 8.08 3.68 5.18
C PRO A 190 9.58 3.43 5.00
N SER A 191 10.33 3.52 6.10
CA SER A 191 11.77 3.22 6.11
C SER A 191 12.20 2.57 7.41
N ALA A 192 13.17 1.67 7.32
CA ALA A 192 13.65 0.90 8.46
C ALA A 192 14.24 1.84 9.52
N SER A 193 14.96 2.87 9.09
CA SER A 193 15.56 3.87 9.98
C SER A 193 14.51 4.67 10.75
N ARG A 194 13.39 5.06 10.10
CA ARG A 194 12.26 5.74 10.77
C ARG A 194 11.62 4.82 11.80
N LEU A 195 11.34 3.58 11.44
CA LEU A 195 10.76 2.57 12.34
C LEU A 195 11.67 2.34 13.55
N MET A 196 12.95 2.10 13.33
CA MET A 196 13.94 1.87 14.38
C MET A 196 14.03 3.04 15.36
N ARG A 197 14.01 4.28 14.86
CA ARG A 197 14.03 5.47 15.73
C ARG A 197 12.82 5.51 16.66
N PHE A 198 11.63 5.16 16.19
CA PHE A 198 10.44 5.10 17.03
C PHE A 198 10.50 3.96 18.05
N ILE A 199 11.02 2.79 17.66
CA ILE A 199 11.28 1.68 18.58
C ILE A 199 12.28 2.12 19.67
N GLY A 200 13.37 2.78 19.29
CA GLY A 200 14.37 3.33 20.21
C GLY A 200 13.81 4.42 21.14
N ALA A 201 12.75 5.12 20.71
CA ALA A 201 12.00 6.06 21.55
C ALA A 201 10.95 5.38 22.46
N GLY A 202 10.92 4.05 22.50
CA GLY A 202 10.04 3.27 23.38
C GLY A 202 8.65 2.99 22.80
N GLN A 203 8.40 3.30 21.53
CA GLN A 203 7.12 2.98 20.90
C GLN A 203 7.02 1.49 20.55
N PRO A 204 5.84 0.87 20.69
CA PRO A 204 5.67 -0.56 20.45
C PRO A 204 5.89 -0.89 18.96
N PRO A 205 6.83 -1.80 18.62
CA PRO A 205 7.17 -2.15 17.23
C PRO A 205 5.95 -2.56 16.41
N ARG A 206 5.03 -3.34 17.01
CA ARG A 206 3.84 -3.87 16.35
C ARG A 206 2.87 -2.79 15.86
N SER A 207 2.71 -1.70 16.62
CA SER A 207 1.82 -0.61 16.21
C SER A 207 2.40 0.17 15.03
N LEU A 208 3.72 0.29 15.00
CA LEU A 208 4.43 1.01 13.94
C LEU A 208 4.46 0.21 12.64
N THR A 209 4.74 -1.10 12.71
CA THR A 209 4.65 -1.97 11.52
C THR A 209 3.23 -1.99 10.96
N SER A 210 2.21 -2.02 11.82
CA SER A 210 0.80 -1.93 11.38
C SER A 210 0.49 -0.61 10.66
N ASN A 211 1.04 0.51 11.14
CA ASN A 211 0.85 1.83 10.52
C ASN A 211 1.57 1.94 9.17
N ASP A 212 2.71 1.27 9.02
CA ASP A 212 3.47 1.19 7.76
C ASP A 212 2.94 0.06 6.84
N SER A 213 1.69 -0.38 7.04
CA SER A 213 1.01 -1.43 6.29
C SER A 213 1.66 -2.84 6.36
N GLY A 214 2.51 -3.10 7.34
CA GLY A 214 3.12 -4.41 7.61
C GLY A 214 4.63 -4.47 7.36
N ALA A 215 5.30 -5.48 7.93
CA ALA A 215 6.73 -5.69 7.71
C ALA A 215 7.07 -6.01 6.24
N ASP A 216 6.17 -6.68 5.52
CA ASP A 216 6.31 -6.95 4.10
C ASP A 216 6.28 -5.65 3.27
N ASN A 217 5.47 -4.67 3.66
CA ASN A 217 5.43 -3.36 3.01
C ASN A 217 6.71 -2.57 3.26
N LEU A 218 7.21 -2.58 4.49
CA LEU A 218 8.50 -1.97 4.84
C LEU A 218 9.63 -2.51 3.95
N LEU A 219 9.68 -3.84 3.75
CA LEU A 219 10.68 -4.50 2.89
C LEU A 219 10.55 -4.12 1.39
N ARG A 220 9.37 -3.72 0.93
CA ARG A 220 9.18 -3.17 -0.44
C ARG A 220 9.58 -1.69 -0.51
N CYS A 221 9.30 -0.93 0.54
CA CYS A 221 9.55 0.50 0.60
C CYS A 221 11.03 0.84 0.82
N ASP A 222 11.73 0.09 1.66
CA ASP A 222 13.16 0.27 1.98
C ASP A 222 13.89 -1.09 1.99
N PRO A 223 14.09 -1.75 0.83
CA PRO A 223 14.61 -3.11 0.78
C PRO A 223 15.93 -3.33 1.55
N PRO A 224 16.16 -4.52 2.14
CA PRO A 224 17.42 -4.81 2.81
C PRO A 224 18.63 -4.66 1.87
N SER A 225 19.63 -3.97 2.36
CA SER A 225 20.89 -3.67 1.71
C SER A 225 22.02 -3.73 2.74
N ALA A 226 23.28 -3.67 2.29
CA ALA A 226 24.42 -3.60 3.21
C ALA A 226 24.31 -2.41 4.18
N ALA A 227 23.77 -1.26 3.72
CA ALA A 227 23.68 -0.03 4.49
C ALA A 227 22.63 -0.06 5.61
N ASN A 228 21.50 -0.75 5.41
CA ASN A 228 20.42 -0.82 6.39
C ASN A 228 20.30 -2.20 7.08
N ARG A 229 21.22 -3.14 6.81
CA ARG A 229 21.21 -4.50 7.39
C ARG A 229 21.17 -4.49 8.92
N GLY A 230 22.01 -3.68 9.56
CA GLY A 230 22.05 -3.55 11.02
C GLY A 230 20.75 -3.00 11.61
N VAL A 231 20.09 -2.09 10.88
CA VAL A 231 18.79 -1.53 11.27
C VAL A 231 17.74 -2.63 11.24
N TYR A 232 17.67 -3.41 10.16
CA TYR A 232 16.74 -4.53 10.05
C TYR A 232 16.96 -5.62 11.11
N GLN A 233 18.22 -5.93 11.44
CA GLN A 233 18.54 -6.86 12.53
C GLN A 233 17.96 -6.40 13.86
N GLY A 234 18.09 -5.10 14.17
CA GLY A 234 17.48 -4.56 15.39
C GLY A 234 15.95 -4.56 15.34
N ILE A 235 15.33 -4.34 14.17
CA ILE A 235 13.86 -4.37 14.03
C ILE A 235 13.36 -5.79 14.28
N ALA A 236 14.00 -6.80 13.67
CA ALA A 236 13.66 -8.20 13.87
C ALA A 236 13.77 -8.59 15.36
N ALA A 237 14.86 -8.20 16.02
CA ALA A 237 15.04 -8.44 17.46
C ALA A 237 13.93 -7.81 18.32
N ALA A 238 13.57 -6.55 18.02
CA ALA A 238 12.50 -5.85 18.72
C ALA A 238 11.12 -6.51 18.49
N LEU A 239 10.84 -6.97 17.27
CA LEU A 239 9.60 -7.68 16.95
C LEU A 239 9.52 -9.04 17.66
N HIS A 240 10.61 -9.80 17.71
CA HIS A 240 10.67 -11.04 18.49
C HIS A 240 10.41 -10.79 19.98
N ALA A 241 11.06 -9.77 20.56
CA ALA A 241 10.86 -9.40 21.96
C ALA A 241 9.40 -8.98 22.24
N ALA A 242 8.74 -8.36 21.27
CA ALA A 242 7.33 -7.99 21.33
C ALA A 242 6.35 -9.13 20.98
N GLY A 243 6.84 -10.34 20.67
CA GLY A 243 6.02 -11.49 20.28
C GLY A 243 5.42 -11.40 18.87
N ALA A 244 5.83 -10.45 18.04
CA ALA A 244 5.36 -10.26 16.67
C ALA A 244 6.09 -11.22 15.69
N GLN A 245 5.88 -12.53 15.88
CA GLN A 245 6.66 -13.58 15.22
C GLN A 245 6.52 -13.61 13.69
N ASN A 246 5.33 -13.29 13.15
CA ASN A 246 5.12 -13.28 11.70
C ASN A 246 5.92 -12.17 11.01
N ASP A 247 5.83 -10.94 11.53
CA ASP A 247 6.58 -9.78 11.03
C ASP A 247 8.09 -9.99 11.18
N ALA A 248 8.54 -10.54 12.31
CA ALA A 248 9.95 -10.83 12.56
C ALA A 248 10.51 -11.82 11.52
N ARG A 249 9.80 -12.94 11.29
CA ARG A 249 10.21 -13.95 10.29
C ARG A 249 10.30 -13.39 8.88
N LEU A 250 9.39 -12.49 8.48
CA LEU A 250 9.46 -11.84 7.17
C LEU A 250 10.77 -11.06 6.99
N ILE A 251 11.20 -10.35 8.04
CA ILE A 251 12.46 -9.59 8.02
C ILE A 251 13.66 -10.54 8.04
N ASP A 252 13.64 -11.58 8.86
CA ASP A 252 14.72 -12.59 8.91
C ASP A 252 14.93 -13.27 7.55
N ASP A 253 13.84 -13.70 6.91
CA ASP A 253 13.88 -14.33 5.59
C ASP A 253 14.45 -13.38 4.53
N ALA A 254 14.09 -12.09 4.60
CA ALA A 254 14.61 -11.08 3.70
C ALA A 254 16.11 -10.80 3.94
N LEU A 255 16.55 -10.77 5.19
CA LEU A 255 17.96 -10.63 5.58
C LEU A 255 18.81 -11.84 5.15
N ALA A 256 18.23 -13.05 5.23
CA ALA A 256 18.86 -14.29 4.78
C ALA A 256 19.00 -14.31 3.26
N LYS A 257 17.93 -14.00 2.51
CA LYS A 257 17.96 -13.89 1.04
C LYS A 257 18.95 -12.84 0.56
N ALA A 258 19.01 -11.69 1.22
CA ALA A 258 20.01 -10.66 0.93
C ALA A 258 21.45 -11.11 1.24
N GLY A 259 21.65 -12.10 2.11
CA GLY A 259 22.96 -12.67 2.47
C GLY A 259 23.42 -13.84 1.58
N ILE A 260 22.51 -14.55 0.92
CA ILE A 260 22.79 -15.74 0.08
C ILE A 260 23.53 -15.39 -1.24
N GLY A 261 23.76 -14.11 -1.53
CA GLY A 261 24.72 -13.68 -2.56
C GLY A 261 26.21 -13.87 -2.20
N THR A 262 26.53 -14.40 -1.00
CA THR A 262 27.89 -14.41 -0.43
C THR A 262 28.39 -15.82 -0.07
N THR A 263 28.21 -16.80 -0.95
CA THR A 263 28.95 -18.08 -0.85
C THR A 263 29.65 -18.39 -2.15
N GLY A 264 30.91 -17.98 -2.23
CA GLY A 264 31.79 -18.25 -3.36
C GLY A 264 33.22 -17.78 -3.12
N LYS A 265 33.97 -18.56 -2.32
CA LYS A 265 35.43 -18.52 -2.15
C LYS A 265 36.01 -17.39 -1.28
N SER A 266 36.50 -17.80 -0.12
CA SER A 266 37.60 -17.14 0.59
C SER A 266 38.73 -16.83 -0.40
N VAL A 267 38.90 -15.56 -0.69
CA VAL A 267 40.15 -14.96 -1.12
C VAL A 267 40.33 -13.73 -0.24
N SER A 268 41.37 -13.75 0.59
CA SER A 268 41.87 -12.56 1.27
C SER A 268 42.18 -11.48 0.25
N SER A 269 41.47 -10.35 0.31
CA SER A 269 42.01 -9.00 0.08
C SER A 269 40.87 -7.96 0.13
N THR A 270 40.84 -7.21 1.23
CA THR A 270 40.43 -5.80 1.39
C THR A 270 39.62 -5.15 0.26
N GLU A 271 38.34 -4.85 0.49
CA GLU A 271 37.74 -3.56 0.11
C GLU A 271 36.62 -3.20 1.11
N ALA A 272 36.95 -2.31 2.04
CA ALA A 272 35.99 -1.58 2.83
C ALA A 272 35.45 -0.44 1.95
N THR A 273 34.19 -0.49 1.50
CA THR A 273 33.50 0.73 1.06
C THR A 273 33.00 1.48 2.29
N GLY A 274 33.93 2.15 2.97
CA GLY A 274 33.59 3.26 3.86
C GLY A 274 32.92 4.35 3.03
N HIS A 275 31.80 4.88 3.52
CA HIS A 275 31.28 6.14 2.99
C HIS A 275 32.39 7.18 3.15
N LEU A 276 32.93 7.65 2.03
CA LEU A 276 33.97 8.68 2.04
C LEU A 276 33.32 9.96 2.57
N VAL A 277 33.82 10.41 3.72
CA VAL A 277 33.43 11.70 4.28
C VAL A 277 34.12 12.77 3.46
N ALA A 278 33.37 13.77 3.02
CA ALA A 278 33.92 14.92 2.32
C ALA A 278 33.49 16.21 3.00
N THR A 279 34.30 17.24 2.82
CA THR A 279 33.98 18.61 3.22
C THR A 279 33.76 19.49 2.00
N ILE A 280 32.88 20.48 2.11
CA ILE A 280 32.71 21.45 1.02
C ILE A 280 33.94 22.36 0.94
N SER A 281 34.58 22.42 -0.23
CA SER A 281 35.83 23.17 -0.46
C SER A 281 35.60 24.64 -0.83
N VAL A 282 34.42 24.95 -1.37
CA VAL A 282 34.02 26.28 -1.85
C VAL A 282 33.14 27.02 -0.84
N GLN A 283 33.10 28.36 -0.91
CA GLN A 283 32.28 29.17 0.01
C GLN A 283 30.80 28.80 0.00
N ARG A 284 30.28 28.45 -1.18
CA ARG A 284 28.90 28.07 -1.39
C ARG A 284 28.81 27.06 -2.52
N ALA A 285 28.34 25.87 -2.22
CA ALA A 285 28.09 24.82 -3.19
C ALA A 285 26.59 24.64 -3.40
N THR A 286 26.12 24.86 -4.63
CA THR A 286 24.71 24.66 -4.98
C THR A 286 24.37 23.18 -4.96
N LEU A 287 23.20 22.85 -4.43
CA LEU A 287 22.67 21.49 -4.45
C LEU A 287 21.64 21.32 -5.56
N TYR A 288 21.71 20.18 -6.23
CA TYR A 288 20.95 19.87 -7.44
C TYR A 288 20.04 18.66 -7.21
N ASN A 289 18.88 18.66 -7.87
CA ASN A 289 17.93 17.54 -7.78
C ASN A 289 18.32 16.37 -8.71
N ALA A 290 19.16 16.63 -9.72
CA ALA A 290 19.71 15.66 -10.66
C ALA A 290 21.19 16.02 -10.98
N PRO A 291 22.00 15.12 -11.57
CA PRO A 291 23.40 15.40 -11.91
C PRO A 291 23.53 16.21 -13.21
N ASP A 292 22.88 17.37 -13.26
CA ASP A 292 22.90 18.30 -14.38
C ASP A 292 22.67 19.74 -13.90
N ASP A 293 23.18 20.71 -14.67
CA ASP A 293 23.12 22.13 -14.30
C ASP A 293 21.70 22.73 -14.31
N ALA A 294 20.75 22.15 -15.08
CA ALA A 294 19.39 22.66 -15.19
C ALA A 294 18.54 22.33 -13.96
N SER A 295 18.96 21.34 -13.17
CA SER A 295 18.27 20.89 -11.95
C SER A 295 18.69 21.63 -10.67
N ALA A 296 19.30 22.80 -10.81
CA ALA A 296 19.77 23.62 -9.70
C ALA A 296 18.65 23.91 -8.68
N GLY A 297 18.87 23.48 -7.44
CA GLY A 297 17.97 23.73 -6.33
C GLY A 297 18.25 25.08 -5.67
N ARG A 298 17.36 25.47 -4.73
CA ARG A 298 17.57 26.64 -3.87
C ARG A 298 18.49 26.34 -2.67
N ALA A 299 18.67 25.06 -2.35
CA ALA A 299 19.52 24.62 -1.26
C ALA A 299 21.00 24.71 -1.65
N TYR A 300 21.83 25.02 -0.66
CA TYR A 300 23.27 25.08 -0.82
C TYR A 300 23.94 24.64 0.48
N LEU A 301 25.18 24.19 0.38
CA LEU A 301 26.06 23.95 1.51
C LEU A 301 27.19 24.97 1.49
N VAL A 302 27.77 25.25 2.65
CA VAL A 302 28.84 26.23 2.80
C VAL A 302 30.17 25.53 3.10
N LYS A 303 31.26 26.27 2.92
CA LYS A 303 32.61 25.75 3.15
C LYS A 303 32.71 25.06 4.52
N ASN A 304 33.37 23.90 4.54
CA ASN A 304 33.57 23.02 5.69
C ASN A 304 32.33 22.24 6.18
N ASP A 305 31.16 22.40 5.56
CA ASP A 305 30.05 21.48 5.83
C ASP A 305 30.49 20.05 5.50
N ARG A 306 30.22 19.12 6.42
CA ARG A 306 30.54 17.71 6.25
C ARG A 306 29.39 16.98 5.58
N VAL A 307 29.73 16.18 4.58
CA VAL A 307 28.80 15.34 3.85
C VAL A 307 29.35 13.94 3.70
N SER A 308 28.44 12.97 3.63
CA SER A 308 28.78 11.61 3.25
C SER A 308 28.60 11.46 1.75
N VAL A 309 29.66 11.10 1.02
CA VAL A 309 29.57 10.83 -0.42
C VAL A 309 28.99 9.44 -0.62
N LEU A 310 27.78 9.39 -1.17
CA LEU A 310 27.04 8.14 -1.39
C LEU A 310 27.33 7.53 -2.76
N LYS A 311 27.55 8.39 -3.77
CA LYS A 311 27.85 7.97 -5.14
C LYS A 311 28.62 9.06 -5.86
N GLN A 312 29.58 8.68 -6.71
CA GLN A 312 30.19 9.59 -7.67
C GLN A 312 29.83 9.18 -9.09
N SER A 313 29.58 10.16 -9.95
CA SER A 313 29.30 10.00 -11.36
C SER A 313 30.59 10.28 -12.15
N PRO A 314 30.88 9.50 -13.21
CA PRO A 314 31.96 9.81 -14.16
C PRO A 314 31.85 11.20 -14.78
N SER A 315 30.65 11.80 -14.81
CA SER A 315 30.40 13.15 -15.32
C SER A 315 30.74 14.28 -14.35
N GLY A 316 31.46 14.01 -13.24
CA GLY A 316 31.92 15.04 -12.31
C GLY A 316 30.90 15.46 -11.24
N TRP A 317 29.96 14.56 -10.91
CA TRP A 317 28.94 14.81 -9.89
C TRP A 317 29.07 13.84 -8.72
N ALA A 318 28.73 14.29 -7.53
CA ALA A 318 28.62 13.46 -6.34
C ALA A 318 27.19 13.53 -5.80
N TYR A 319 26.62 12.40 -5.42
CA TYR A 319 25.39 12.32 -4.65
C TYR A 319 25.78 12.25 -3.18
N VAL A 320 25.31 13.22 -2.40
CA VAL A 320 25.74 13.41 -1.01
C VAL A 320 24.56 13.41 -0.06
N ASP A 321 24.83 12.94 1.15
CA ASP A 321 23.96 13.09 2.30
C ASP A 321 24.52 14.16 3.24
N TYR A 322 23.75 15.23 3.45
CA TYR A 322 24.02 16.24 4.46
C TYR A 322 23.06 16.08 5.63
N GLY A 323 23.58 15.70 6.79
CA GLY A 323 22.84 15.72 8.05
C GLY A 323 22.97 17.08 8.73
N ASN A 324 21.85 17.77 8.94
CA ASN A 324 21.88 19.01 9.72
C ASN A 324 21.88 18.73 11.24
N ALA A 325 22.14 19.75 12.06
CA ALA A 325 22.19 19.63 13.52
C ALA A 325 20.88 19.15 14.17
N SER A 326 19.75 19.20 13.45
CA SER A 326 18.45 18.69 13.89
C SER A 326 18.22 17.21 13.51
N GLY A 327 19.22 16.56 12.92
CA GLY A 327 19.14 15.17 12.46
C GLY A 327 18.29 14.99 11.19
N LYS A 328 18.00 16.08 10.46
CA LYS A 328 17.33 16.00 9.15
C LYS A 328 18.39 15.88 8.06
N HIS A 329 18.20 14.88 7.21
CA HIS A 329 19.07 14.58 6.10
C HIS A 329 18.58 15.25 4.82
N LEU A 330 19.52 15.78 4.04
CA LEU A 330 19.26 16.37 2.75
C LEU A 330 20.12 15.66 1.71
N LEU A 331 19.46 14.82 0.92
CA LEU A 331 20.09 14.04 -0.16
C LEU A 331 20.02 14.82 -1.47
N ARG A 332 21.17 15.20 -2.02
CA ARG A 332 21.26 16.01 -3.24
C ARG A 332 22.51 15.72 -4.05
N TRP A 333 22.48 16.12 -5.32
CA TRP A 333 23.66 16.14 -6.19
C TRP A 333 24.46 17.42 -5.98
N ILE A 334 25.79 17.30 -6.04
CA ILE A 334 26.77 18.39 -5.97
C ILE A 334 27.88 18.13 -6.99
N LYS A 335 28.58 19.16 -7.45
CA LYS A 335 29.73 18.97 -8.34
C LYS A 335 30.91 18.44 -7.54
N SER A 336 31.58 17.39 -8.04
CA SER A 336 32.64 16.70 -7.31
C SER A 336 33.86 17.58 -7.06
N ASP A 337 34.11 18.58 -7.89
CA ASP A 337 35.20 19.57 -7.73
C ASP A 337 34.96 20.56 -6.58
N GLN A 338 33.73 20.60 -6.02
CA GLN A 338 33.36 21.40 -4.85
C GLN A 338 33.53 20.64 -3.53
N LEU A 339 34.05 19.41 -3.58
CA LEU A 339 34.31 18.55 -2.42
C LEU A 339 35.81 18.37 -2.20
N THR A 340 36.22 18.31 -0.94
CA THR A 340 37.51 17.75 -0.52
C THR A 340 37.23 16.45 0.20
N ILE A 341 37.66 15.35 -0.38
CA ILE A 341 37.43 14.01 0.17
C ILE A 341 38.45 13.74 1.28
N GLU A 342 37.92 13.44 2.46
CA GLU A 342 38.54 12.75 3.59
C GLU A 342 39.35 11.49 3.16
N PRO A 343 40.69 11.40 3.17
CA PRO A 343 41.36 10.14 2.85
C PRO A 343 41.03 9.02 3.85
#